data_AF-A0A3D4HJ79-F1
#
_entry.id   AF-A0A3D4HJ79-F1
#
_cell.length_a   1.000
_cell.length_b   1.000
_cell.length_c   1.000
_cell.angle_alpha   90.00
_cell.angle_beta   90.00
_cell.angle_gamma   90.00
#
_symmetry.space_group_name_H-M   'P 1'
#
loop_
_entity.id
_entity.type
_entity.pdbx_description
1 polymer ?
#
loop_
_entity_poly.entity_id
_entity_poly.type
_entity_poly.pdbx_seq_one_letter_code
_entity_poly.pdbx_strand_id
1 'polypeptide(L)'
;MNYRFKVLAYIALAMVSTGAFLTKASASDANATQALCSSLGTNDLNSICTDKKVPRPSELIKEKEAEINQLISLASKISEKQLTSPESLELRKNLVHKLSELIQAHERSPKYALEDPRLKERSFQLHAYAAELNALKAKAAYDNKDFYKAIDNANTAIKTRKRAAEIATSLGLHQEAKKQIEYANWPTDIVKQASNQYTEELNEKLEAKKDEVSELIARKNKIAENEVTSQESL
;
A
#
# COMPACT_ATOMS: atom_id res chain seq x y z
N MET A 1 -21.81 -32.50 25.23
CA MET A 1 -21.20 -32.27 23.90
C MET A 1 -19.85 -31.59 24.06
N ASN A 2 -18.77 -32.17 23.53
CA ASN A 2 -17.39 -31.85 23.88
C ASN A 2 -16.89 -30.56 23.20
N TYR A 3 -16.31 -29.62 23.97
CA TYR A 3 -15.83 -28.30 23.49
C TYR A 3 -14.84 -28.40 22.32
N ARG A 4 -14.09 -29.51 22.24
CA ARG A 4 -13.15 -29.83 21.16
C ARG A 4 -13.82 -29.98 19.78
N PHE A 5 -15.07 -30.44 19.71
CA PHE A 5 -15.81 -30.55 18.44
C PHE A 5 -16.23 -29.18 17.88
N LYS A 6 -16.58 -28.22 18.75
CA LYS A 6 -16.96 -26.87 18.34
C LYS A 6 -15.77 -26.10 17.75
N VAL A 7 -14.58 -26.27 18.33
CA VAL A 7 -13.35 -25.62 17.85
C VAL A 7 -12.93 -26.17 16.49
N LEU A 8 -13.00 -27.49 16.29
CA LEU A 8 -12.69 -28.12 14.99
C LEU A 8 -13.69 -27.72 13.89
N ALA A 9 -14.97 -27.57 14.24
CA ALA A 9 -15.98 -27.05 13.31
C ALA A 9 -15.72 -25.59 12.92
N TYR A 10 -15.29 -24.73 13.86
CA TYR A 10 -14.91 -23.34 13.59
C TYR A 10 -13.67 -23.24 12.71
N ILE A 11 -12.67 -24.11 12.93
CA ILE A 11 -11.46 -24.16 12.11
C ILE A 11 -11.78 -24.64 10.69
N ALA A 12 -12.64 -25.66 10.53
CA ALA A 12 -13.09 -26.12 9.23
C ALA A 12 -13.87 -25.03 8.47
N LEU A 13 -14.74 -24.28 9.16
CA LEU A 13 -15.49 -23.16 8.57
C LEU A 13 -14.57 -21.99 8.17
N ALA A 14 -13.53 -21.73 8.96
CA ALA A 14 -12.52 -20.71 8.69
C ALA A 14 -11.58 -21.10 7.53
N MET A 15 -11.28 -22.39 7.35
CA MET A 15 -10.48 -22.88 6.22
C MET A 15 -11.26 -22.80 4.89
N VAL A 16 -12.58 -23.01 4.93
CA VAL A 16 -13.46 -22.81 3.76
C VAL A 16 -13.59 -21.33 3.39
N SER A 17 -13.62 -20.42 4.37
CA SER A 17 -13.70 -18.97 4.10
C SER A 17 -12.38 -18.30 3.72
N THR A 18 -11.23 -18.94 3.99
CA THR A 18 -9.89 -18.41 3.67
C THR A 18 -9.26 -18.98 2.40
N GLY A 19 -9.98 -19.83 1.64
CA GLY A 19 -9.57 -20.22 0.29
C GLY A 19 -8.28 -21.05 0.23
N ALA A 20 -7.96 -21.80 1.29
CA ALA A 20 -6.81 -22.71 1.30
C ALA A 20 -7.19 -24.11 0.78
N PHE A 21 -7.75 -24.21 -0.43
CA PHE A 21 -7.70 -25.43 -1.24
C PHE A 21 -7.89 -25.05 -2.71
N LEU A 22 -6.78 -25.05 -3.46
CA LEU A 22 -6.78 -24.96 -4.91
C LEU A 22 -7.44 -26.21 -5.49
N THR A 23 -8.70 -26.12 -5.93
CA THR A 23 -9.19 -26.80 -7.14
C THR A 23 -10.46 -26.09 -7.63
N LYS A 24 -10.61 -26.07 -8.97
CA LYS A 24 -11.66 -25.40 -9.76
C LYS A 24 -13.02 -25.33 -9.05
N ALA A 25 -13.46 -24.15 -8.64
CA ALA A 25 -14.82 -23.92 -8.13
C ALA A 25 -15.65 -23.13 -9.15
N SER A 26 -16.52 -23.84 -9.87
CA SER A 26 -17.59 -23.31 -10.72
C SER A 26 -18.91 -23.40 -9.97
N ALA A 27 -19.67 -22.32 -9.78
CA ALA A 27 -21.08 -22.24 -9.31
C ALA A 27 -21.54 -23.17 -8.14
N SER A 28 -20.64 -23.93 -7.53
CA SER A 28 -20.87 -25.06 -6.64
C SER A 28 -20.71 -24.66 -5.18
N ASP A 29 -20.20 -23.47 -4.88
CA ASP A 29 -19.85 -23.08 -3.51
C ASP A 29 -21.07 -22.71 -2.66
N ALA A 30 -22.12 -22.17 -3.29
CA ALA A 30 -23.42 -22.00 -2.63
C ALA A 30 -24.05 -23.36 -2.29
N ASN A 31 -23.97 -24.33 -3.22
CA ASN A 31 -24.45 -25.69 -2.99
C ASN A 31 -23.57 -26.50 -2.03
N ALA A 32 -22.25 -26.25 -1.99
CA ALA A 32 -21.32 -26.94 -1.09
C ALA A 32 -21.51 -26.48 0.36
N THR A 33 -21.75 -25.18 0.57
CA THR A 33 -22.08 -24.62 1.88
C THR A 33 -23.44 -25.16 2.36
N GLN A 34 -24.43 -25.24 1.46
CA GLN A 34 -25.75 -25.80 1.75
C GLN A 34 -25.70 -27.33 1.97
N ALA A 35 -24.83 -28.05 1.28
CA ALA A 35 -24.58 -29.49 1.46
C ALA A 35 -23.87 -29.80 2.79
N LEU A 36 -22.89 -28.98 3.20
CA LEU A 36 -22.23 -29.06 4.51
C LEU A 36 -23.20 -28.78 5.66
N CYS A 37 -24.11 -27.82 5.49
CA CYS A 37 -25.18 -27.55 6.45
C CYS A 37 -26.16 -28.74 6.53
N SER A 38 -26.43 -29.40 5.41
CA SER A 38 -27.34 -30.56 5.33
C SER A 38 -26.71 -31.83 5.92
N SER A 39 -25.38 -32.01 5.84
CA SER A 39 -24.70 -33.20 6.36
C SER A 39 -24.44 -33.18 7.87
N LEU A 40 -24.62 -32.02 8.53
CA LEU A 40 -24.32 -31.84 9.97
C LEU A 40 -25.51 -32.09 10.91
N GLY A 41 -26.68 -32.49 10.37
CA GLY A 41 -27.70 -33.30 11.06
C GLY A 41 -28.15 -32.89 12.46
N THR A 42 -28.01 -31.63 12.86
CA THR A 42 -28.34 -31.16 14.21
C THR A 42 -29.19 -29.90 14.11
N ASN A 43 -30.41 -29.98 14.64
CA ASN A 43 -31.42 -28.93 14.60
C ASN A 43 -30.96 -27.59 15.22
N ASP A 44 -29.87 -27.58 16.00
CA ASP A 44 -29.31 -26.40 16.67
C ASP A 44 -28.40 -25.52 15.77
N LEU A 45 -27.96 -25.99 14.59
CA LEU A 45 -27.13 -25.20 13.67
C LEU A 45 -27.95 -24.46 12.59
N ASN A 46 -29.23 -24.79 12.44
CA ASN A 46 -30.10 -24.11 11.47
C ASN A 46 -30.29 -22.63 11.82
N SER A 47 -30.37 -22.23 13.10
CA SER A 47 -30.48 -20.80 13.46
C SER A 47 -29.21 -20.00 13.19
N ILE A 48 -28.04 -20.65 13.18
CA ILE A 48 -26.75 -20.01 12.87
C ILE A 48 -26.61 -19.79 11.35
N CYS A 49 -27.23 -20.64 10.53
CA CYS A 49 -27.17 -20.54 9.08
C CYS A 49 -28.26 -19.65 8.47
N THR A 50 -29.35 -19.37 9.17
CA THR A 50 -30.49 -18.59 8.63
C THR A 50 -30.42 -17.08 8.90
N ASP A 51 -29.69 -16.62 9.92
CA ASP A 51 -29.82 -15.22 10.39
C ASP A 51 -28.66 -14.28 10.06
N LYS A 52 -27.53 -14.78 9.54
CA LYS A 52 -26.46 -13.91 9.04
C LYS A 52 -26.35 -14.05 7.55
N LYS A 53 -27.09 -13.19 6.84
CA LYS A 53 -26.92 -12.94 5.41
C LYS A 53 -25.45 -12.56 5.18
N VAL A 54 -24.61 -13.55 4.85
CA VAL A 54 -23.21 -13.30 4.52
C VAL A 54 -23.24 -12.35 3.33
N PRO A 55 -22.75 -11.11 3.46
CA PRO A 55 -22.82 -10.14 2.39
C PRO A 55 -22.14 -10.73 1.17
N ARG A 56 -22.79 -10.64 0.00
CA ARG A 56 -22.15 -11.10 -1.22
C ARG A 56 -20.84 -10.33 -1.39
N PRO A 57 -19.75 -10.92 -1.93
CA PRO A 57 -18.49 -10.20 -2.13
C PRO A 57 -18.65 -8.86 -2.87
N SER A 58 -19.64 -8.75 -3.75
CA SER A 58 -20.01 -7.49 -4.43
C SER A 58 -20.61 -6.41 -3.52
N GLU A 59 -21.32 -6.78 -2.46
CA GLU A 59 -21.92 -5.85 -1.48
C GLU A 59 -20.85 -5.32 -0.53
N LEU A 60 -19.94 -6.19 -0.06
CA LEU A 60 -18.80 -5.82 0.77
C LEU A 60 -17.86 -4.82 0.06
N ILE A 61 -17.62 -5.03 -1.24
CA ILE A 61 -16.82 -4.12 -2.07
C ILE A 61 -17.50 -2.75 -2.17
N LYS A 62 -18.82 -2.70 -2.45
CA LYS A 62 -19.57 -1.43 -2.55
C LYS A 62 -19.57 -0.64 -1.24
N GLU A 63 -19.71 -1.32 -0.11
CA GLU A 63 -19.64 -0.70 1.22
C GLU A 63 -18.25 -0.08 1.46
N LYS A 64 -17.18 -0.82 1.14
CA LYS A 64 -15.80 -0.34 1.28
C LYS A 64 -15.45 0.79 0.30
N GLU A 65 -15.97 0.75 -0.93
CA GLU A 65 -15.86 1.84 -1.91
C GLU A 65 -16.55 3.12 -1.41
N ALA A 66 -17.74 3.01 -0.82
CA ALA A 66 -18.45 4.15 -0.25
C ALA A 66 -17.67 4.78 0.91
N GLU A 67 -17.11 3.95 1.79
CA GLU A 67 -16.27 4.39 2.92
C GLU A 67 -15.00 5.11 2.43
N ILE A 68 -14.35 4.60 1.38
CA ILE A 68 -13.17 5.24 0.77
C ILE A 68 -13.53 6.56 0.09
N ASN A 69 -14.62 6.61 -0.68
CA ASN A 69 -15.07 7.85 -1.31
C ASN A 69 -15.38 8.93 -0.27
N GLN A 70 -15.97 8.55 0.87
CA GLN A 70 -16.21 9.46 1.99
C GLN A 70 -14.89 9.97 2.58
N LEU A 71 -13.87 9.12 2.70
CA LEU A 71 -12.57 9.51 3.23
C LEU A 71 -11.75 10.35 2.24
N ILE A 72 -11.81 10.07 0.94
CA ILE A 72 -11.23 10.92 -0.10
C ILE A 72 -11.90 12.29 -0.07
N SER A 73 -13.23 12.34 0.07
CA SER A 73 -13.98 13.60 0.24
C SER A 73 -13.52 14.36 1.48
N LEU A 74 -13.36 13.70 2.63
CA LEU A 74 -12.82 14.30 3.85
C LEU A 74 -11.38 14.79 3.68
N ALA A 75 -10.51 14.01 3.03
CA ALA A 75 -9.14 14.38 2.75
C ALA A 75 -9.04 15.58 1.80
N SER A 76 -9.91 15.65 0.78
CA SER A 76 -9.97 16.77 -0.17
C SER A 76 -10.43 18.10 0.45
N LYS A 77 -11.07 18.05 1.63
CA LYS A 77 -11.50 19.24 2.38
C LYS A 77 -10.42 19.78 3.32
N ILE A 78 -9.32 19.05 3.49
CA ILE A 78 -8.17 19.55 4.25
C ILE A 78 -7.47 20.61 3.41
N SER A 79 -7.42 21.83 3.94
CA SER A 79 -6.69 22.93 3.28
C SER A 79 -5.19 22.65 3.20
N GLU A 80 -4.49 23.21 2.21
CA GLU A 80 -3.05 23.01 2.07
C GLU A 80 -2.25 23.38 3.33
N LYS A 81 -2.70 24.41 4.07
CA LYS A 81 -2.10 24.83 5.34
C LYS A 81 -2.24 23.81 6.47
N GLN A 82 -3.20 22.90 6.36
CA GLN A 82 -3.46 21.86 7.36
C GLN A 82 -2.77 20.54 7.02
N LEU A 83 -2.15 20.39 5.83
CA LEU A 83 -1.47 19.16 5.39
C LEU A 83 -0.33 18.70 6.32
N THR A 84 0.22 19.58 7.15
CA THR A 84 1.28 19.25 8.12
C THR A 84 0.77 19.07 9.54
N SER A 85 -0.54 19.27 9.79
CA SER A 85 -1.08 19.09 11.14
C SER A 85 -1.08 17.61 11.56
N PRO A 86 -0.94 17.30 12.85
CA PRO A 86 -1.05 15.93 13.36
C PRO A 86 -2.37 15.24 12.95
N GLU A 87 -3.47 15.98 12.89
CA GLU A 87 -4.78 15.46 12.49
C GLU A 87 -4.81 15.08 11.01
N SER A 88 -4.18 15.89 10.14
CA SER A 88 -4.06 15.56 8.73
C SER A 88 -3.19 14.33 8.49
N LEU A 89 -2.14 14.16 9.29
CA LEU A 89 -1.28 12.98 9.24
C LEU A 89 -2.05 11.73 9.65
N GLU A 90 -2.86 11.82 10.71
CA GLU A 90 -3.70 10.70 11.17
C GLU A 90 -4.79 10.36 10.15
N LEU A 91 -5.43 11.36 9.53
CA LEU A 91 -6.37 11.10 8.44
C LEU A 91 -5.69 10.39 7.26
N ARG A 92 -4.49 10.83 6.86
CA ARG A 92 -3.71 10.16 5.81
C ARG A 92 -3.38 8.72 6.18
N LYS A 93 -2.96 8.43 7.41
CA LYS A 93 -2.71 7.05 7.87
C LYS A 93 -3.96 6.18 7.79
N ASN A 94 -5.11 6.71 8.23
CA ASN A 94 -6.38 6.00 8.15
C ASN A 94 -6.82 5.74 6.71
N LEU A 95 -6.63 6.71 5.81
CA LEU A 95 -6.90 6.55 4.38
C LEU A 95 -5.99 5.49 3.78
N VAL A 96 -4.69 5.51 4.09
CA VAL A 96 -3.70 4.51 3.66
C VAL A 96 -4.11 3.10 4.12
N HIS A 97 -4.51 2.95 5.38
CA HIS A 97 -4.95 1.67 5.93
C HIS A 97 -6.17 1.13 5.18
N LYS A 98 -7.21 1.95 5.02
CA LYS A 98 -8.47 1.55 4.35
C LYS A 98 -8.30 1.27 2.85
N LEU A 99 -7.48 2.06 2.15
CA LEU A 99 -7.12 1.77 0.77
C LEU A 99 -6.41 0.41 0.65
N SER A 100 -5.54 0.07 1.61
CA SER A 100 -4.87 -1.23 1.65
C SER A 100 -5.86 -2.38 1.89
N GLU A 101 -6.85 -2.21 2.77
CA GLU A 101 -7.92 -3.20 2.98
C GLU A 101 -8.72 -3.44 1.70
N LEU A 102 -9.10 -2.38 0.99
CA LEU A 102 -9.87 -2.50 -0.26
C LEU A 102 -9.04 -3.18 -1.36
N ILE A 103 -7.76 -2.83 -1.47
CA ILE A 103 -6.85 -3.49 -2.42
C ILE A 103 -6.82 -5.00 -2.17
N GLN A 104 -6.63 -5.41 -0.92
CA GLN A 104 -6.64 -6.83 -0.55
C GLN A 104 -8.00 -7.49 -0.80
N ALA A 105 -9.11 -6.79 -0.55
CA ALA A 105 -10.45 -7.31 -0.82
C ALA A 105 -10.68 -7.54 -2.32
N HIS A 106 -10.17 -6.66 -3.18
CA HIS A 106 -10.22 -6.82 -4.63
C HIS A 106 -9.31 -7.94 -5.13
N GLU A 107 -8.08 -8.04 -4.61
CA GLU A 107 -7.13 -9.11 -4.99
C GLU A 107 -7.61 -10.51 -4.62
N ARG A 108 -8.35 -10.64 -3.52
CA ARG A 108 -8.96 -11.91 -3.07
C ARG A 108 -10.21 -12.30 -3.86
N SER A 109 -10.74 -11.41 -4.72
CA SER A 109 -11.89 -11.75 -5.57
C SER A 109 -11.45 -12.73 -6.67
N PRO A 110 -12.17 -13.84 -6.90
CA PRO A 110 -11.76 -14.86 -7.87
C PRO A 110 -11.57 -14.26 -9.27
N LYS A 111 -10.41 -14.58 -9.88
CA LYS A 111 -10.03 -14.19 -11.24
C LYS A 111 -11.05 -14.73 -12.25
N TYR A 112 -11.90 -13.85 -12.78
CA TYR A 112 -12.65 -14.10 -14.01
C TYR A 112 -12.14 -13.18 -15.12
N ALA A 113 -12.39 -13.54 -16.37
CA ALA A 113 -11.70 -13.06 -17.56
C ALA A 113 -11.65 -11.52 -17.70
N LEU A 114 -10.47 -11.01 -18.10
CA LEU A 114 -10.14 -9.61 -18.41
C LEU A 114 -11.05 -8.93 -19.46
N GLU A 115 -12.05 -9.62 -19.99
CA GLU A 115 -12.99 -9.11 -20.99
C GLU A 115 -14.27 -8.52 -20.38
N ASP A 116 -14.61 -8.81 -19.11
CA ASP A 116 -15.74 -8.16 -18.44
C ASP A 116 -15.42 -6.68 -18.16
N PRO A 117 -16.19 -5.72 -18.73
CA PRO A 117 -16.01 -4.29 -18.46
C PRO A 117 -16.02 -3.94 -16.96
N ARG A 118 -16.77 -4.68 -16.13
CA ARG A 118 -16.83 -4.47 -14.68
C ARG A 118 -15.52 -4.82 -13.99
N LEU A 119 -14.78 -5.79 -14.51
CA LEU A 119 -13.46 -6.17 -13.97
C LEU A 119 -12.39 -5.18 -14.40
N LYS A 120 -12.49 -4.62 -15.62
CA LYS A 120 -11.63 -3.51 -16.05
C LYS A 120 -11.87 -2.25 -15.22
N GLU A 121 -13.12 -1.91 -14.92
CA GLU A 121 -13.45 -0.78 -14.05
C GLU A 121 -12.90 -0.95 -12.63
N ARG A 122 -13.05 -2.15 -12.05
CA ARG A 122 -12.41 -2.50 -10.77
C ARG A 122 -10.89 -2.43 -10.84
N SER A 123 -10.29 -2.90 -11.93
CA SER A 123 -8.84 -2.81 -12.13
C SER A 123 -8.37 -1.36 -12.17
N PHE A 124 -9.12 -0.48 -12.85
CA PHE A 124 -8.86 0.96 -12.84
C PHE A 124 -8.90 1.52 -11.40
N GLN A 125 -9.97 1.25 -10.65
CA GLN A 125 -10.12 1.70 -9.27
C GLN A 125 -8.97 1.22 -8.39
N LEU A 126 -8.62 -0.07 -8.48
CA LEU A 126 -7.51 -0.67 -7.74
C LEU A 126 -6.20 0.06 -7.98
N HIS A 127 -5.86 0.32 -9.24
CA HIS A 127 -4.65 1.05 -9.59
C HIS A 127 -4.71 2.50 -9.11
N ALA A 128 -5.83 3.20 -9.28
CA ALA A 128 -5.99 4.56 -8.80
C ALA A 128 -5.76 4.66 -7.27
N TYR A 129 -6.34 3.74 -6.51
CA TYR A 129 -6.17 3.64 -5.05
C TYR A 129 -4.74 3.28 -4.65
N ALA A 130 -4.12 2.31 -5.32
CA ALA A 130 -2.72 1.96 -5.08
C ALA A 130 -1.77 3.14 -5.39
N ALA A 131 -2.07 3.92 -6.42
CA ALA A 131 -1.28 5.11 -6.75
C ALA A 131 -1.39 6.18 -5.65
N GLU A 132 -2.60 6.44 -5.16
CA GLU A 132 -2.84 7.38 -4.06
C GLU A 132 -2.11 6.95 -2.78
N LEU A 133 -2.23 5.68 -2.42
CA LEU A 133 -1.53 5.07 -1.28
C LEU A 133 -0.01 5.30 -1.36
N ASN A 134 0.58 5.05 -2.53
CA ASN A 134 2.01 5.25 -2.73
C ASN A 134 2.41 6.73 -2.70
N ALA A 135 1.58 7.65 -3.23
CA ALA A 135 1.85 9.08 -3.15
C ALA A 135 1.83 9.59 -1.70
N LEU A 136 0.89 9.11 -0.88
CA LEU A 136 0.81 9.44 0.54
C LEU A 136 2.01 8.86 1.33
N LYS A 137 2.42 7.62 1.03
CA LYS A 137 3.65 7.03 1.59
C LYS A 137 4.89 7.81 1.22
N ALA A 138 4.97 8.28 -0.03
CA ALA A 138 6.07 9.11 -0.49
C ALA A 138 6.16 10.43 0.29
N LYS A 139 5.02 11.11 0.49
CA LYS A 139 4.97 12.33 1.29
C LYS A 139 5.38 12.09 2.75
N ALA A 140 4.87 11.02 3.35
CA ALA A 140 5.23 10.67 4.74
C ALA A 140 6.74 10.35 4.88
N ALA A 141 7.33 9.65 3.91
CA ALA A 141 8.77 9.39 3.89
C ALA A 141 9.58 10.69 3.72
N TYR A 142 9.13 11.60 2.84
CA TYR A 142 9.76 12.90 2.65
C TYR A 142 9.74 13.74 3.94
N ASP A 143 8.61 13.79 4.64
CA ASP A 143 8.47 14.52 5.90
C ASP A 143 9.36 13.95 7.01
N ASN A 144 9.65 12.65 6.96
CA ASN A 144 10.59 11.97 7.86
C ASN A 144 12.05 12.04 7.40
N LYS A 145 12.36 12.84 6.37
CA LYS A 145 13.70 12.95 5.74
C LYS A 145 14.26 11.63 5.21
N ASP A 146 13.41 10.63 4.97
CA ASP A 146 13.80 9.40 4.28
C ASP A 146 13.64 9.61 2.77
N PHE A 147 14.54 10.42 2.20
CA PHE A 147 14.44 10.87 0.81
C PHE A 147 14.51 9.73 -0.20
N TYR A 148 15.28 8.69 0.09
CA TYR A 148 15.35 7.49 -0.76
C TYR A 148 13.99 6.79 -0.83
N LYS A 149 13.34 6.50 0.31
CA LYS A 149 11.99 5.90 0.31
C LYS A 149 10.95 6.84 -0.27
N ALA A 150 11.09 8.16 -0.11
CA ALA A 150 10.19 9.13 -0.71
C ALA A 150 10.21 9.02 -2.24
N ILE A 151 11.41 8.98 -2.84
CA ILE A 151 11.61 8.83 -4.28
C ILE A 151 11.00 7.51 -4.79
N ASP A 152 11.28 6.39 -4.12
CA ASP A 152 10.81 5.07 -4.53
C ASP A 152 9.27 4.95 -4.54
N ASN A 153 8.63 5.38 -3.44
CA ASN A 153 7.17 5.39 -3.36
C ASN A 153 6.55 6.37 -4.38
N ALA A 154 7.15 7.54 -4.60
CA ALA A 154 6.64 8.51 -5.56
C ALA A 154 6.73 7.99 -7.00
N ASN A 155 7.83 7.37 -7.39
CA ASN A 155 7.97 6.73 -8.70
C ASN A 155 6.95 5.60 -8.90
N THR A 156 6.71 4.79 -7.86
CA THR A 156 5.67 3.76 -7.87
C THR A 156 4.28 4.37 -8.07
N ALA A 157 3.98 5.48 -7.40
CA ALA A 157 2.72 6.21 -7.58
C ALA A 157 2.56 6.71 -9.03
N ILE A 158 3.59 7.35 -9.60
CA ILE A 158 3.58 7.84 -10.98
C ILE A 158 3.30 6.70 -11.98
N LYS A 159 4.02 5.58 -11.85
CA LYS A 159 3.84 4.41 -12.72
C LYS A 159 2.42 3.85 -12.60
N THR A 160 1.92 3.75 -11.39
CA THR A 160 0.58 3.21 -11.13
C THR A 160 -0.53 4.13 -11.67
N ARG A 161 -0.35 5.45 -11.58
CA ARG A 161 -1.28 6.43 -12.20
C ARG A 161 -1.31 6.33 -13.72
N LYS A 162 -0.15 6.18 -14.37
CA LYS A 162 -0.09 5.93 -15.82
C LYS A 162 -0.87 4.67 -16.19
N ARG A 163 -0.71 3.59 -15.42
CA ARG A 163 -1.47 2.36 -15.64
C ARG A 163 -2.98 2.54 -15.43
N ALA A 164 -3.40 3.26 -14.40
CA ALA A 164 -4.81 3.60 -14.19
C ALA A 164 -5.37 4.42 -15.37
N ALA A 165 -4.60 5.38 -15.89
CA ALA A 165 -5.00 6.20 -17.04
C ALA A 165 -5.20 5.37 -18.32
N GLU A 166 -4.31 4.41 -18.59
CA GLU A 166 -4.44 3.47 -19.71
C GLU A 166 -5.73 2.65 -19.60
N ILE A 167 -6.02 2.10 -18.41
CA ILE A 167 -7.23 1.30 -18.19
C ILE A 167 -8.49 2.17 -18.35
N ALA A 168 -8.51 3.37 -17.76
CA ALA A 168 -9.60 4.33 -17.91
C ALA A 168 -9.86 4.70 -19.38
N THR A 169 -8.80 4.92 -20.16
CA THR A 169 -8.90 5.19 -21.61
C THR A 169 -9.54 4.00 -22.33
N SER A 170 -9.14 2.77 -22.01
CA SER A 170 -9.70 1.54 -22.61
C SER A 170 -11.19 1.32 -22.27
N LEU A 171 -11.68 1.96 -21.22
CA LEU A 171 -13.08 1.95 -20.77
C LEU A 171 -13.91 3.11 -21.35
N GLY A 172 -13.30 4.03 -22.10
CA GLY A 172 -13.94 5.27 -22.55
C GLY A 172 -14.06 6.36 -21.47
N LEU A 173 -13.41 6.17 -20.31
CA LEU A 173 -13.40 7.10 -19.18
C LEU A 173 -12.30 8.16 -19.35
N HIS A 174 -12.42 8.97 -20.41
CA HIS A 174 -11.35 9.91 -20.80
C HIS A 174 -11.08 11.01 -19.76
N GLN A 175 -12.11 11.44 -19.03
CA GLN A 175 -11.95 12.46 -17.98
C GLN A 175 -11.18 11.89 -16.78
N GLU A 176 -11.47 10.66 -16.38
CA GLU A 176 -10.79 9.94 -15.32
C GLU A 176 -9.34 9.66 -15.72
N ALA A 177 -9.09 9.26 -16.96
CA ALA A 177 -7.74 9.09 -17.49
C ALA A 177 -6.93 10.40 -17.40
N LYS A 178 -7.52 11.52 -17.83
CA LYS A 178 -6.89 12.84 -17.73
C LYS A 178 -6.55 13.21 -16.29
N LYS A 179 -7.49 13.00 -15.35
CA LYS A 179 -7.26 13.23 -13.92
C LYS A 179 -6.09 12.40 -13.38
N GLN A 180 -5.95 11.12 -13.77
CA GLN A 180 -4.82 10.30 -13.33
C GLN A 180 -3.47 10.86 -13.81
N ILE A 181 -3.42 11.40 -15.04
CA ILE A 181 -2.21 12.07 -15.56
C ILE A 181 -1.93 13.36 -14.79
N GLU A 182 -2.96 14.22 -14.60
CA GLU A 182 -2.82 15.46 -13.84
C GLU A 182 -2.36 15.19 -12.40
N TYR A 183 -2.94 14.18 -11.75
CA TYR A 183 -2.55 13.82 -10.40
C TYR A 183 -1.10 13.32 -10.34
N ALA A 184 -0.53 12.73 -11.39
CA ALA A 184 0.87 12.30 -11.39
C ALA A 184 1.89 13.45 -11.19
N ASN A 185 1.47 14.71 -11.35
CA ASN A 185 2.31 15.88 -11.10
C ASN A 185 2.79 15.94 -9.63
N TRP A 186 1.89 15.71 -8.67
CA TRP A 186 2.22 15.81 -7.26
C TRP A 186 3.37 14.87 -6.81
N PRO A 187 3.31 13.54 -7.05
CA PRO A 187 4.45 12.68 -6.75
C PRO A 187 5.69 13.00 -7.60
N THR A 188 5.55 13.57 -8.81
CA THR A 188 6.70 14.04 -9.60
C THR A 188 7.44 15.18 -8.90
N ASP A 189 6.71 16.12 -8.31
CA ASP A 189 7.29 17.19 -7.51
C ASP A 189 8.01 16.65 -6.27
N ILE A 190 7.45 15.62 -5.61
CA ILE A 190 8.11 14.93 -4.50
C ILE A 190 9.43 14.30 -4.94
N VAL A 191 9.47 13.61 -6.09
CA VAL A 191 10.73 13.05 -6.62
C VAL A 191 11.78 14.14 -6.81
N LYS A 192 11.40 15.27 -7.42
CA LYS A 192 12.31 16.39 -7.67
C LYS A 192 12.85 16.97 -6.36
N GLN A 193 11.97 17.27 -5.41
CA GLN A 193 12.36 17.83 -4.11
C GLN A 193 13.25 16.86 -3.32
N ALA A 194 12.85 15.59 -3.22
CA ALA A 194 13.58 14.56 -2.51
C ALA A 194 14.96 14.28 -3.13
N SER A 195 15.07 14.30 -4.46
CA SER A 195 16.34 14.08 -5.16
C SER A 195 17.34 15.22 -4.89
N ASN A 196 16.86 16.46 -4.87
CA ASN A 196 17.70 17.61 -4.52
C ASN A 196 18.22 17.49 -3.08
N GLN A 197 17.33 17.26 -2.12
CA GLN A 197 17.70 17.10 -0.71
C GLN A 197 18.64 15.92 -0.48
N TYR A 198 18.41 14.78 -1.15
CA TYR A 198 19.30 13.62 -1.06
C TYR A 198 20.70 13.91 -1.61
N THR A 199 20.79 14.68 -2.70
CA THR A 199 22.08 15.09 -3.28
C THR A 199 22.84 16.03 -2.35
N GLU A 200 22.13 16.98 -1.73
CA GLU A 200 22.69 17.88 -0.71
C GLU A 200 23.26 17.08 0.47
N GLU A 201 22.51 16.13 1.04
CA GLU A 201 23.01 15.28 2.14
C GLU A 201 24.24 14.44 1.76
N LEU A 202 24.29 13.94 0.51
CA LEU A 202 25.44 13.18 0.03
C LEU A 202 26.68 14.07 -0.10
N ASN A 203 26.51 15.30 -0.60
CA ASN A 203 27.61 16.26 -0.70
C ASN A 203 28.13 16.67 0.69
N GLU A 204 27.25 16.93 1.65
CA GLU A 204 27.65 17.24 3.03
C GLU A 204 28.44 16.09 3.66
N LYS A 205 27.98 14.84 3.49
CA LYS A 205 28.70 13.64 3.97
C LYS A 205 30.04 13.48 3.28
N LEU A 206 30.12 13.79 1.99
CA LEU A 206 31.35 13.73 1.21
C LEU A 206 32.38 14.77 1.70
N GLU A 207 31.95 16.01 1.92
CA GLU A 207 32.84 17.06 2.46
C GLU A 207 33.32 16.71 3.87
N ALA A 208 32.43 16.24 4.75
CA ALA A 208 32.84 15.78 6.09
C ALA A 208 33.87 14.63 6.03
N LYS A 209 33.74 13.72 5.06
CA LYS A 209 34.72 12.63 4.86
C LYS A 209 36.05 13.13 4.29
N LYS A 210 36.05 14.16 3.44
CA LYS A 210 37.28 14.80 2.96
C LYS A 210 38.05 15.48 4.10
N ASP A 211 37.33 16.13 5.01
CA ASP A 211 37.93 16.76 6.20
C ASP A 211 38.55 15.72 7.12
N GLU A 212 37.85 14.62 7.39
CA GLU A 212 38.36 13.49 8.18
C GLU A 212 39.64 12.90 7.58
N VAL A 213 39.66 12.68 6.26
CA VAL A 213 40.85 12.18 5.55
C VAL A 213 42.00 13.18 5.62
N SER A 214 41.73 14.48 5.49
CA SER A 214 42.74 15.53 5.56
C SER A 214 43.37 15.60 6.96
N GLU A 215 42.56 15.44 8.02
CA GLU A 215 43.06 15.37 9.39
C GLU A 215 43.93 14.12 9.62
N LEU A 216 43.52 12.96 9.09
CA LEU A 216 44.31 11.73 9.18
C LEU A 216 45.65 11.85 8.45
N ILE A 217 45.69 12.51 7.28
CA ILE A 217 46.93 12.80 6.56
C ILE A 217 47.84 13.71 7.39
N ALA A 218 47.30 14.79 7.97
CA ALA A 218 48.07 15.70 8.81
C ALA A 218 48.65 15.00 10.05
N ARG A 219 47.85 14.14 10.72
CA ARG A 219 48.30 13.32 11.86
C ARG A 219 49.41 12.36 11.46
N LYS A 220 49.28 11.70 10.30
CA LYS A 220 50.31 10.79 9.78
C LYS A 220 51.64 11.51 9.51
N ASN A 221 51.59 12.68 8.88
CA ASN A 221 52.79 13.48 8.59
C ASN A 221 53.51 13.91 9.88
N LYS A 222 52.76 14.35 10.89
CA LYS A 222 53.32 14.71 12.20
C LYS A 222 54.01 13.54 12.90
N ILE A 223 53.47 12.32 12.79
CA ILE A 223 54.10 11.11 13.33
C ILE A 223 55.42 10.83 12.60
N ALA A 224 55.42 10.90 11.26
CA ALA A 224 56.63 10.69 10.46
C ALA A 224 57.74 11.72 10.79
N GLU A 225 57.38 12.99 10.99
CA GLU A 225 58.33 14.03 11.43
C GLU A 225 58.96 13.70 12.79
N ASN A 226 58.16 13.22 13.74
CA ASN A 226 58.65 12.82 15.07
C ASN A 226 59.57 11.58 15.01
N GLU A 227 59.28 10.61 14.12
CA GLU A 227 60.12 9.43 13.92
C GLU A 227 61.48 9.78 13.31
N VAL A 228 61.50 10.66 12.31
CA VAL A 228 62.76 11.16 11.70
C VAL A 228 63.61 11.89 12.74
N THR A 229 63.01 12.79 13.52
CA THR A 229 63.72 13.55 14.56
C THR A 229 64.33 12.64 15.63
N SER A 230 63.66 11.52 15.96
CA SER A 230 64.14 10.57 16.96
C SER A 230 65.36 9.78 16.49
N GLN A 231 65.48 9.51 15.18
CA GLN A 231 66.63 8.80 14.60
C GLN A 231 67.90 9.66 14.53
N GLU A 232 67.77 10.98 14.35
CA GLU A 232 68.92 11.90 14.33
C GLU A 232 69.54 12.12 15.71
N SER A 233 68.83 11.76 16.79
CA SER A 233 69.27 11.94 18.17
C SER A 233 70.00 10.73 18.80
N LEU A 234 70.22 9.67 18.03
CA LEU A 234 70.94 8.44 18.42
C LEU A 234 72.35 8.40 17.81
#